data_AF-A0A842SXI6-F1
#
_entry.id   AF-A0A842SXI6-F1
#
_cell.length_a   1.000
_cell.length_b   1.000
_cell.length_c   1.000
_cell.angle_alpha   90.00
_cell.angle_beta   90.00
_cell.angle_gamma   90.00
#
_symmetry.space_group_name_H-M   'P 1'
#
loop_
_entity.id
_entity.type
_entity.pdbx_description
1 polymer ?
#
loop_
_entity_poly.entity_id
_entity_poly.type
_entity_poly.pdbx_seq_one_letter_code
_entity_poly.pdbx_strand_id
1 'polypeptide(L)'
;MLLESIFMIRGGSFGEDFGSKFIMAIIALILCLYDYKTNDQRKDYIWVFLVGTIIWSAAELALQLGGTRALQEKSFFGIDVTNTLWLTIPLQGMSEGAFVAVLGVFVGDRLLNKDKRKEGIIVLVIFVAWVSRTLLMGINFNNINAGDLSIPSRREMFPLTANIFIAIMSAIAILWLITTDPESRKRGLMMYIIMTGFIAWWTFTEWLTGQRWIEVGTINADGSYSNLRRAPPLIEFGALAYDFLIEVSLIYVPFLSIPYWFKLIKK
;
A
#
# COMPACT_ATOMS: atom_id res chain seq x y z
N MET A 1 -23.41 -12.05 15.52
CA MET A 1 -22.74 -10.78 15.17
C MET A 1 -21.40 -10.54 15.88
N LEU A 2 -21.06 -11.22 16.99
CA LEU A 2 -19.78 -11.00 17.73
C LEU A 2 -18.59 -11.86 17.25
N LEU A 3 -18.74 -12.71 16.23
CA LEU A 3 -17.72 -13.69 15.79
C LEU A 3 -17.59 -13.77 14.25
N GLU A 4 -17.97 -12.72 13.53
CA GLU A 4 -17.77 -12.68 12.09
C GLU A 4 -16.47 -11.94 11.76
N SER A 5 -15.60 -12.59 11.00
CA SER A 5 -14.38 -12.01 10.45
C SER A 5 -14.73 -11.08 9.29
N ILE A 6 -13.93 -10.03 9.14
CA ILE A 6 -14.03 -9.05 8.06
C ILE A 6 -12.95 -9.37 7.04
N PHE A 7 -13.36 -9.56 5.79
CA PHE A 7 -12.49 -9.91 4.68
C PHE A 7 -12.45 -8.79 3.65
N MET A 8 -11.25 -8.42 3.25
CA MET A 8 -11.02 -7.59 2.08
C MET A 8 -10.89 -8.47 0.86
N ILE A 9 -11.72 -8.21 -0.15
CA ILE A 9 -11.66 -8.88 -1.44
C ILE A 9 -10.94 -7.99 -2.44
N ARG A 10 -10.03 -8.59 -3.21
CA ARG A 10 -9.32 -7.95 -4.32
C ARG A 10 -9.50 -8.81 -5.57
N GLY A 11 -10.37 -8.37 -6.47
CA GLY A 11 -10.72 -9.02 -7.73
C GLY A 11 -10.18 -8.33 -8.98
N GLY A 12 -9.11 -7.54 -8.83
CA GLY A 12 -8.49 -6.78 -9.92
C GLY A 12 -7.12 -7.35 -10.33
N SER A 13 -6.75 -7.10 -11.60
CA SER A 13 -5.51 -7.57 -12.23
C SER A 13 -4.23 -7.03 -11.59
N PHE A 14 -4.30 -5.98 -10.75
CA PHE A 14 -3.13 -5.42 -10.07
C PHE A 14 -2.47 -6.40 -9.08
N GLY A 15 -3.22 -7.37 -8.55
CA GLY A 15 -2.68 -8.45 -7.73
C GLY A 15 -1.81 -9.44 -8.52
N GLU A 16 -2.11 -9.59 -9.81
CA GLU A 16 -1.60 -10.65 -10.70
C GLU A 16 -0.50 -10.13 -11.64
N ASP A 17 -0.56 -8.87 -12.08
CA ASP A 17 0.42 -8.27 -12.99
C ASP A 17 1.62 -7.64 -12.27
N PHE A 18 2.72 -8.40 -12.23
CA PHE A 18 4.02 -7.96 -11.71
C PHE A 18 4.78 -7.06 -12.70
N GLY A 19 4.36 -6.96 -13.96
CA GLY A 19 4.91 -6.00 -14.93
C GLY A 19 4.60 -4.56 -14.52
N SER A 20 3.35 -4.28 -14.13
CA SER A 20 2.96 -2.98 -13.57
C SER A 20 3.73 -2.64 -12.28
N LYS A 21 3.96 -3.63 -11.41
CA LYS A 21 4.76 -3.46 -10.18
C LYS A 21 6.21 -3.11 -10.48
N PHE A 22 6.81 -3.72 -11.50
CA PHE A 22 8.15 -3.38 -11.95
C PHE A 22 8.26 -1.97 -12.48
N ILE A 23 7.28 -1.51 -13.26
CA ILE A 23 7.22 -0.14 -13.74
C ILE A 23 7.16 0.83 -12.56
N MET A 24 6.34 0.56 -11.54
CA MET A 24 6.27 1.38 -10.32
C MET A 24 7.61 1.42 -9.57
N ALA A 25 8.29 0.28 -9.45
CA ALA A 25 9.59 0.19 -8.81
C ALA A 25 10.66 1.03 -9.56
N ILE A 26 10.69 0.95 -10.90
CA ILE A 26 11.57 1.78 -11.74
C ILE A 26 11.26 3.27 -11.54
N ILE A 27 10.00 3.64 -11.56
CA ILE A 27 9.58 5.04 -11.38
C ILE A 27 10.01 5.55 -10.01
N ALA A 28 9.82 4.79 -8.93
CA ALA A 28 10.30 5.16 -7.61
C ALA A 28 11.82 5.41 -7.60
N LEU A 29 12.60 4.53 -8.22
CA LEU A 29 14.04 4.70 -8.36
C LEU A 29 14.40 5.97 -9.17
N ILE A 30 13.68 6.27 -10.25
CA ILE A 30 13.86 7.51 -11.02
C ILE A 30 13.60 8.74 -10.13
N LEU A 31 12.54 8.75 -9.32
CA LEU A 31 12.27 9.85 -8.39
C LEU A 31 13.38 10.01 -7.34
N CYS A 32 13.91 8.90 -6.82
CA CYS A 32 15.05 8.90 -5.90
C CYS A 32 16.31 9.49 -6.57
N LEU A 33 16.63 9.06 -7.80
CA LEU A 33 17.79 9.56 -8.54
C LEU A 33 17.62 11.02 -8.96
N TYR A 34 16.42 11.44 -9.30
CA TYR A 34 16.09 12.84 -9.59
C TYR A 34 16.34 13.73 -8.37
N ASP A 35 15.85 13.31 -7.19
CA ASP A 35 16.07 14.05 -5.95
C ASP A 35 17.56 14.16 -5.60
N TYR A 36 18.28 13.04 -5.71
CA TYR A 36 19.72 12.98 -5.51
C TYR A 36 20.47 13.97 -6.42
N LYS A 37 20.10 14.06 -7.70
CA LYS A 37 20.74 14.99 -8.63
C LYS A 37 20.36 16.46 -8.42
N THR A 38 19.13 16.73 -7.97
CA THR A 38 18.56 18.09 -7.96
C THR A 38 18.72 18.79 -6.60
N ASN A 39 18.91 18.04 -5.52
CA ASN A 39 19.02 18.57 -4.16
C ASN A 39 20.35 18.13 -3.51
N ASP A 40 21.47 18.60 -4.05
CA ASP A 40 22.82 18.46 -3.47
C ASP A 40 23.19 17.05 -2.99
N GLN A 41 22.86 16.02 -3.77
CA GLN A 41 23.18 14.62 -3.46
C GLN A 41 22.54 14.12 -2.15
N ARG A 42 21.40 14.70 -1.76
CA ARG A 42 20.55 14.21 -0.68
C ARG A 42 20.07 12.78 -0.97
N LYS A 43 20.12 11.92 0.05
CA LYS A 43 19.81 10.47 -0.06
C LYS A 43 18.49 10.07 0.60
N ASP A 44 17.68 11.03 1.02
CA ASP A 44 16.48 10.79 1.80
C ASP A 44 15.53 9.82 1.13
N TYR A 45 15.22 10.03 -0.15
CA TYR A 45 14.26 9.19 -0.87
C TYR A 45 14.84 7.79 -1.11
N ILE A 46 16.15 7.68 -1.28
CA ILE A 46 16.84 6.39 -1.38
C ILE A 46 16.67 5.61 -0.07
N TRP A 47 16.82 6.27 1.09
CA TRP A 47 16.61 5.61 2.38
C TRP A 47 15.17 5.21 2.61
N VAL A 48 14.20 6.07 2.27
CA VAL A 48 12.77 5.75 2.32
C VAL A 48 12.46 4.55 1.43
N PHE A 49 13.01 4.52 0.22
CA PHE A 49 12.82 3.42 -0.72
C PHE A 49 13.39 2.10 -0.17
N LEU A 50 14.63 2.12 0.34
CA LEU A 50 15.29 0.92 0.87
C LEU A 50 14.57 0.38 2.11
N VAL A 51 14.29 1.24 3.09
CA VAL A 51 13.61 0.84 4.33
C VAL A 51 12.19 0.34 4.03
N GLY A 52 11.45 1.05 3.19
CA GLY A 52 10.11 0.63 2.77
C GLY A 52 10.12 -0.72 2.03
N THR A 53 11.09 -0.91 1.13
CA THR A 53 11.24 -2.19 0.42
C THR A 53 11.51 -3.34 1.38
N ILE A 54 12.45 -3.17 2.33
CA ILE A 54 12.82 -4.22 3.29
C ILE A 54 11.62 -4.57 4.19
N ILE A 55 10.99 -3.56 4.79
CA ILE A 55 9.89 -3.78 5.74
C ILE A 55 8.69 -4.41 5.03
N TRP A 56 8.29 -3.90 3.87
CA TRP A 56 7.13 -4.42 3.15
C TRP A 56 7.39 -5.82 2.56
N SER A 57 8.60 -6.08 2.06
CA SER A 57 8.98 -7.43 1.61
C SER A 57 8.97 -8.43 2.76
N ALA A 58 9.43 -8.04 3.95
CA ALA A 58 9.40 -8.88 5.14
C ALA A 58 7.96 -9.17 5.60
N ALA A 59 7.08 -8.16 5.57
CA ALA A 59 5.66 -8.34 5.86
C ALA A 59 5.00 -9.30 4.86
N GLU A 60 5.29 -9.14 3.57
CA GLU A 60 4.76 -10.03 2.52
C GLU A 60 5.28 -11.48 2.68
N LEU A 61 6.57 -11.65 2.98
CA LEU A 61 7.15 -12.96 3.26
C LEU A 61 6.45 -13.62 4.47
N ALA A 62 6.20 -12.87 5.55
CA ALA A 62 5.53 -13.37 6.73
C ALA A 62 4.08 -13.81 6.41
N LEU A 63 3.35 -13.03 5.62
CA LEU A 63 1.98 -13.37 5.20
C LEU A 63 1.93 -14.63 4.33
N GLN A 64 2.89 -14.79 3.42
CA GLN A 64 2.99 -15.97 2.57
C GLN A 64 3.38 -17.22 3.36
N LEU A 65 4.40 -17.13 4.24
CA LEU A 65 4.79 -18.25 5.10
C LEU A 65 3.69 -18.64 6.11
N GLY A 66 2.89 -17.67 6.55
CA GLY A 66 1.77 -17.89 7.45
C GLY A 66 0.54 -18.53 6.81
N GLY A 67 0.54 -18.76 5.48
CA GLY A 67 -0.62 -19.32 4.77
C GLY A 67 -1.86 -18.41 4.75
N THR A 68 -1.72 -17.17 5.22
CA THR A 68 -2.81 -16.18 5.32
C THR A 68 -3.18 -15.54 3.98
N ARG A 69 -2.42 -15.87 2.92
CA ARG A 69 -2.61 -15.36 1.57
C ARG A 69 -2.57 -16.52 0.58
N ALA A 70 -3.68 -16.76 -0.11
CA ALA A 70 -3.70 -17.64 -1.27
C ALA A 70 -2.88 -16.99 -2.41
N LEU A 71 -1.92 -17.73 -2.96
CA LEU A 71 -1.11 -17.28 -4.09
C LEU A 71 -1.96 -17.41 -5.37
N GLN A 72 -2.33 -16.27 -5.94
CA GLN A 72 -2.87 -16.22 -7.31
C GLN A 72 -1.80 -16.56 -8.32
N GLU A 73 -2.23 -16.88 -9.55
CA GLU A 73 -1.35 -16.84 -10.71
C GLU A 73 -0.75 -15.44 -10.84
N LYS A 74 0.59 -15.36 -10.83
CA LYS A 74 1.33 -14.12 -10.97
C LYS A 74 1.97 -14.10 -12.36
N SER A 75 1.74 -13.03 -13.11
CA SER A 75 2.34 -12.84 -14.43
C SER A 75 3.34 -11.67 -14.41
N PHE A 76 4.45 -11.81 -15.12
CA PHE A 76 5.45 -10.77 -15.32
C PHE A 76 5.65 -10.59 -16.83
N PHE A 77 5.05 -9.55 -17.40
CA PHE A 77 5.02 -9.32 -18.85
C PHE A 77 4.57 -10.57 -19.65
N GLY A 78 3.55 -11.27 -19.14
CA GLY A 78 2.99 -12.48 -19.77
C GLY A 78 3.71 -13.79 -19.41
N ILE A 79 4.77 -13.75 -18.60
CA ILE A 79 5.47 -14.93 -18.08
C ILE A 79 4.91 -15.30 -16.72
N ASP A 80 4.52 -16.56 -16.49
CA ASP A 80 4.13 -17.04 -15.17
C ASP A 80 5.34 -17.02 -14.20
N VAL A 81 5.19 -16.28 -13.11
CA VAL A 81 6.19 -16.10 -12.03
C VAL A 81 5.61 -16.46 -10.66
N THR A 82 4.51 -17.21 -10.61
CA THR A 82 3.78 -17.56 -9.38
C THR A 82 4.70 -18.13 -8.30
N ASN A 83 5.56 -19.06 -8.69
CA ASN A 83 6.49 -19.76 -7.81
C ASN A 83 7.84 -19.04 -7.64
N THR A 84 8.04 -17.89 -8.29
CA THR A 84 9.29 -17.13 -8.27
C THR A 84 9.31 -16.14 -7.11
N LEU A 85 9.29 -16.66 -5.87
CA LEU A 85 9.19 -15.84 -4.66
C LEU A 85 10.31 -14.81 -4.50
N TRP A 86 11.53 -15.15 -4.93
CA TRP A 86 12.69 -14.25 -4.90
C TRP A 86 12.50 -13.00 -5.77
N LEU A 87 11.63 -13.06 -6.79
CA LEU A 87 11.27 -11.92 -7.64
C LEU A 87 10.03 -11.23 -7.09
N THR A 88 8.99 -12.00 -6.81
CA THR A 88 7.66 -11.45 -6.51
C THR A 88 7.63 -10.72 -5.15
N ILE A 89 8.27 -11.27 -4.11
CA ILE A 89 8.25 -10.64 -2.79
C ILE A 89 8.97 -9.28 -2.79
N PRO A 90 10.23 -9.15 -3.27
CA PRO A 90 10.90 -7.86 -3.32
C PRO A 90 10.19 -6.86 -4.22
N LEU A 91 9.65 -7.30 -5.35
CA LEU A 91 8.96 -6.41 -6.28
C LEU A 91 7.69 -5.84 -5.68
N GLN A 92 6.97 -6.64 -4.90
CA GLN A 92 5.83 -6.17 -4.12
C GLN A 92 6.27 -5.18 -3.04
N GLY A 93 7.38 -5.47 -2.35
CA GLY A 93 8.11 -4.54 -1.47
C GLY A 93 8.32 -3.15 -2.09
N MET A 94 8.88 -3.14 -3.29
CA MET A 94 9.25 -1.93 -4.02
C MET A 94 8.03 -1.16 -4.55
N SER A 95 7.00 -1.86 -5.02
CA SER A 95 5.86 -1.26 -5.73
C SER A 95 4.70 -0.85 -4.83
N GLU A 96 4.33 -1.66 -3.85
CA GLU A 96 3.20 -1.37 -2.96
C GLU A 96 3.65 -0.55 -1.75
N GLY A 97 4.81 -0.88 -1.16
CA GLY A 97 5.36 -0.17 -0.01
C GLY A 97 6.20 1.04 -0.42
N ALA A 98 7.37 0.78 -0.99
CA ALA A 98 8.40 1.79 -1.19
C ALA A 98 7.98 2.91 -2.16
N PHE A 99 7.36 2.57 -3.29
CA PHE A 99 6.87 3.55 -4.26
C PHE A 99 5.86 4.52 -3.65
N VAL A 100 4.87 4.03 -2.91
CA VAL A 100 3.83 4.88 -2.29
C VAL A 100 4.46 5.85 -1.29
N ALA A 101 5.40 5.37 -0.48
CA ALA A 101 6.14 6.21 0.45
C ALA A 101 7.02 7.25 -0.24
N VAL A 102 7.78 6.86 -1.27
CA VAL A 102 8.61 7.79 -2.06
C VAL A 102 7.73 8.85 -2.73
N LEU A 103 6.61 8.47 -3.32
CA LEU A 103 5.65 9.40 -3.91
C LEU A 103 5.11 10.37 -2.85
N GLY A 104 4.72 9.86 -1.69
CA GLY A 104 4.24 10.64 -0.55
C GLY A 104 5.25 11.70 -0.11
N VAL A 105 6.51 11.33 0.12
CA VAL A 105 7.56 12.28 0.51
C VAL A 105 7.91 13.22 -0.65
N PHE A 106 8.00 12.73 -1.88
CA PHE A 106 8.34 13.53 -3.06
C PHE A 106 7.35 14.67 -3.27
N VAL A 107 6.05 14.35 -3.32
CA VAL A 107 4.99 15.34 -3.51
C VAL A 107 4.86 16.19 -2.24
N GLY A 108 4.95 15.59 -1.05
CA GLY A 108 4.93 16.31 0.22
C GLY A 108 5.98 17.42 0.31
N ASP A 109 7.25 17.11 0.05
CA ASP A 109 8.36 18.06 0.03
C ASP A 109 8.11 19.21 -0.96
N ARG A 110 7.56 18.89 -2.14
CA ARG A 110 7.26 19.89 -3.19
C ARG A 110 6.09 20.78 -2.83
N LEU A 111 5.06 20.28 -2.16
CA LEU A 111 3.95 21.11 -1.72
C LEU A 111 4.36 22.06 -0.58
N LEU A 112 5.30 21.62 0.25
CA LEU A 112 5.91 22.44 1.30
C LEU A 112 6.79 23.57 0.75
N ASN A 113 7.45 23.35 -0.39
CA ASN A 113 8.22 24.36 -1.09
C ASN A 113 7.33 25.14 -2.10
N LYS A 114 7.14 26.44 -1.87
CA LYS A 114 6.25 27.28 -2.71
C LYS A 114 6.65 27.28 -4.19
N ASP A 115 7.94 27.26 -4.49
CA ASP A 115 8.45 27.37 -5.86
C ASP A 115 8.27 26.06 -6.64
N LYS A 116 8.39 24.92 -5.95
CA LYS A 116 8.25 23.57 -6.56
C LYS A 116 6.84 22.99 -6.44
N ARG A 117 5.88 23.72 -5.88
CA ARG A 117 4.51 23.25 -5.61
C ARG A 117 3.80 22.76 -6.87
N LYS A 118 3.94 23.49 -7.98
CA LYS A 118 3.31 23.13 -9.26
C LYS A 118 3.81 21.77 -9.76
N GLU A 119 5.11 21.51 -9.66
CA GLU A 119 5.71 20.23 -10.04
C GLU A 119 5.12 19.09 -9.20
N GLY A 120 5.01 19.27 -7.89
CA GLY A 120 4.41 18.26 -7.00
C GLY A 120 2.96 17.93 -7.37
N ILE A 121 2.14 18.95 -7.67
CA ILE A 121 0.75 18.76 -8.09
C ILE A 121 0.67 18.04 -9.44
N ILE A 122 1.48 18.44 -10.42
CA ILE A 122 1.50 17.81 -11.74
C ILE A 122 1.86 16.32 -11.62
N VAL A 123 2.90 16.00 -10.85
CA VAL A 123 3.31 14.61 -10.61
C VAL A 123 2.18 13.82 -9.94
N LEU A 124 1.54 14.36 -8.91
CA LEU A 124 0.40 13.71 -8.25
C LEU A 124 -0.75 13.45 -9.23
N VAL A 125 -1.13 14.44 -10.04
CA VAL A 125 -2.21 14.30 -11.03
C VAL A 125 -1.87 13.25 -12.09
N ILE A 126 -0.63 13.21 -12.58
CA ILE A 126 -0.18 12.19 -13.54
C ILE A 126 -0.33 10.79 -12.95
N PHE A 127 0.09 10.58 -11.69
CA PHE A 127 -0.04 9.26 -11.05
C PHE A 127 -1.48 8.88 -10.77
N VAL A 128 -2.31 9.82 -10.31
CA VAL A 128 -3.74 9.63 -10.13
C VAL A 128 -4.39 9.22 -11.45
N ALA A 129 -4.10 9.93 -12.54
CA ALA A 129 -4.63 9.62 -13.86
C ALA A 129 -4.13 8.26 -14.39
N TRP A 130 -2.86 7.94 -14.18
CA TRP A 130 -2.27 6.67 -14.58
C TRP A 130 -2.91 5.49 -13.84
N VAL A 131 -3.02 5.56 -12.51
CA VAL A 131 -3.70 4.54 -11.69
C VAL A 131 -5.16 4.40 -12.10
N SER A 132 -5.88 5.51 -12.23
CA SER A 132 -7.29 5.47 -12.69
C SER A 132 -7.43 4.80 -14.04
N ARG A 133 -6.57 5.12 -15.01
CA ARG A 133 -6.60 4.48 -16.33
C ARG A 133 -6.38 2.97 -16.21
N THR A 134 -5.37 2.53 -15.46
CA THR A 134 -5.07 1.11 -15.26
C THR A 134 -6.26 0.37 -14.63
N LEU A 135 -6.87 0.95 -13.60
CA LEU A 135 -8.01 0.36 -12.92
C LEU A 135 -9.28 0.35 -13.80
N LEU A 136 -9.55 1.43 -14.54
CA LEU A 136 -10.69 1.51 -15.46
C LEU A 136 -10.60 0.52 -16.63
N MET A 137 -9.39 0.07 -17.00
CA MET A 137 -9.24 -1.00 -18.01
C MET A 137 -9.61 -2.39 -17.47
N GLY A 138 -9.71 -2.57 -16.15
CA GLY A 138 -10.04 -3.84 -15.49
C GLY A 138 -11.45 -3.90 -14.91
N ILE A 139 -12.42 -3.19 -15.50
CA ILE A 139 -13.81 -3.14 -14.99
C ILE A 139 -14.41 -4.55 -14.93
N ASN A 140 -14.84 -4.98 -13.73
CA ASN A 140 -15.33 -6.33 -13.45
C ASN A 140 -16.69 -6.32 -12.72
N PHE A 141 -17.61 -5.44 -13.11
CA PHE A 141 -18.93 -5.31 -12.46
C PHE A 141 -19.75 -6.60 -12.41
N ASN A 142 -19.57 -7.49 -13.40
CA ASN A 142 -20.41 -8.67 -13.58
C ASN A 142 -20.02 -9.87 -12.69
N ASN A 143 -18.90 -9.79 -11.94
CA ASN A 143 -18.34 -10.92 -11.17
C ASN A 143 -18.36 -10.69 -9.64
N ILE A 144 -19.10 -9.71 -9.13
CA ILE A 144 -19.20 -9.45 -7.68
C ILE A 144 -20.20 -10.44 -7.05
N ASN A 145 -19.84 -11.73 -7.02
CA ASN A 145 -20.62 -12.77 -6.34
C ASN A 145 -20.08 -12.93 -4.93
N ALA A 146 -20.65 -12.20 -3.97
CA ALA A 146 -20.23 -12.31 -2.58
C ALA A 146 -20.38 -13.76 -2.10
N GLY A 147 -19.31 -14.33 -1.55
CA GLY A 147 -19.27 -15.74 -1.12
C GLY A 147 -18.90 -16.76 -2.20
N ASP A 148 -18.54 -16.32 -3.41
CA ASP A 148 -17.92 -17.19 -4.41
C ASP A 148 -16.51 -17.60 -3.96
N LEU A 149 -16.21 -18.90 -4.07
CA LEU A 149 -14.92 -19.48 -3.71
C LEU A 149 -13.88 -19.29 -4.83
N SER A 150 -14.30 -18.98 -6.05
CA SER A 150 -13.42 -18.64 -7.18
C SER A 150 -12.92 -17.20 -7.15
N ILE A 151 -13.28 -16.44 -6.10
CA ILE A 151 -12.82 -15.06 -5.92
C ILE A 151 -11.28 -15.04 -5.86
N PRO A 152 -10.62 -14.17 -6.65
CA PRO A 152 -9.17 -14.24 -6.84
C PRO A 152 -8.37 -14.05 -5.54
N SER A 153 -8.74 -13.12 -4.67
CA SER A 153 -8.01 -12.85 -3.42
C SER A 153 -8.95 -12.45 -2.29
N ARG A 154 -8.94 -13.24 -1.21
CA ARG A 154 -9.66 -12.97 0.05
C ARG A 154 -8.64 -12.88 1.18
N ARG A 155 -8.58 -11.74 1.86
CA ARG A 155 -7.67 -11.48 2.98
C ARG A 155 -8.47 -11.13 4.23
N GLU A 156 -8.28 -11.86 5.31
CA GLU A 156 -8.78 -11.43 6.62
C GLU A 156 -8.09 -10.12 7.02
N MET A 157 -8.87 -9.11 7.41
CA MET A 157 -8.32 -7.77 7.71
C MET A 157 -7.71 -7.65 9.10
N PHE A 158 -8.16 -8.47 10.05
CA PHE A 158 -7.77 -8.36 11.44
C PHE A 158 -7.11 -9.63 12.03
N PRO A 159 -6.24 -10.36 11.31
CA PRO A 159 -5.52 -11.46 11.91
C PRO A 159 -4.56 -10.91 12.97
N LEU A 160 -4.38 -11.67 14.06
CA LEU A 160 -3.61 -11.24 15.24
C LEU A 160 -2.19 -10.77 14.87
N THR A 161 -1.50 -11.50 14.00
CA THR A 161 -0.13 -11.19 13.57
C THR A 161 -0.04 -9.87 12.82
N ALA A 162 -0.96 -9.62 11.88
CA ALA A 162 -1.01 -8.35 11.15
C ALA A 162 -1.35 -7.19 12.09
N ASN A 163 -2.28 -7.38 13.02
CA ASN A 163 -2.65 -6.35 13.99
C ASN A 163 -1.50 -5.99 14.93
N ILE A 164 -0.71 -6.96 15.38
CA ILE A 164 0.51 -6.69 16.17
C ILE A 164 1.49 -5.85 15.35
N PHE A 165 1.74 -6.23 14.09
CA PHE A 165 2.62 -5.48 13.20
C PHE A 165 2.12 -4.04 12.97
N ILE A 166 0.84 -3.87 12.65
CA ILE A 166 0.20 -2.56 12.45
C ILE A 166 0.29 -1.71 13.71
N ALA A 167 0.06 -2.29 14.89
CA ALA A 167 0.17 -1.58 16.16
C ALA A 167 1.59 -1.08 16.42
N ILE A 168 2.61 -1.92 16.21
CA ILE A 168 4.03 -1.55 16.36
C ILE A 168 4.40 -0.43 15.39
N MET A 169 4.06 -0.58 14.10
CA MET A 169 4.38 0.41 13.07
C MET A 169 3.66 1.74 13.30
N SER A 170 2.40 1.70 13.74
CA SER A 170 1.63 2.89 14.10
C SER A 170 2.22 3.59 15.32
N ALA A 171 2.64 2.83 16.34
CA ALA A 171 3.30 3.39 17.51
C ALA A 171 4.62 4.08 17.13
N ILE A 172 5.43 3.49 16.24
CA ILE A 172 6.65 4.11 15.69
C ILE A 172 6.32 5.42 14.98
N ALA A 173 5.29 5.43 14.11
CA ALA A 173 4.86 6.60 13.38
C ALA A 173 4.43 7.74 14.31
N ILE A 174 3.53 7.45 15.25
CA ILE A 174 2.96 8.42 16.18
C ILE A 174 4.05 8.97 17.10
N LEU A 175 4.91 8.10 17.67
CA LEU A 175 5.99 8.52 18.56
C LEU A 175 6.96 9.44 17.84
N TRP A 176 7.35 9.12 16.61
CA TRP A 176 8.21 10.01 15.82
C TRP A 176 7.54 11.34 15.50
N LEU A 177 6.28 11.36 15.07
CA LEU A 177 5.55 12.59 14.76
C LEU A 177 5.40 13.52 15.98
N ILE A 178 5.28 12.97 17.20
CA ILE A 178 5.16 13.77 18.43
C ILE A 178 6.52 14.29 18.91
N THR A 179 7.58 13.49 18.76
CA THR A 179 8.90 13.76 19.37
C THR A 179 9.89 14.45 18.44
N THR A 180 9.69 14.40 17.13
CA THR A 180 10.62 14.97 16.15
C THR A 180 10.49 16.50 16.04
N ASP A 181 11.51 17.15 15.46
CA ASP A 181 11.53 18.60 15.24
C ASP A 181 10.40 19.07 14.29
N PRO A 182 9.99 20.35 14.36
CA PRO A 182 8.84 20.84 13.60
C PRO A 182 8.95 20.66 12.08
N GLU A 183 10.15 20.78 11.51
CA GLU A 183 10.36 20.66 10.06
C GLU A 183 10.21 19.22 9.60
N SER A 184 10.91 18.29 10.26
CA SER A 184 10.79 16.85 10.00
C SER A 184 9.37 16.35 10.25
N ARG A 185 8.69 16.87 11.28
CA ARG A 185 7.29 16.56 11.58
C ARG A 185 6.37 17.00 10.46
N LYS A 186 6.54 18.22 9.97
CA LYS A 186 5.74 18.76 8.86
C LYS A 186 5.91 17.92 7.61
N ARG A 187 7.14 17.48 7.32
CA ARG A 187 7.45 16.55 6.23
C ARG A 187 6.73 15.21 6.37
N GLY A 188 6.78 14.61 7.56
CA GLY A 188 6.06 13.38 7.89
C GLY A 188 4.55 13.48 7.76
N LEU A 189 3.95 14.56 8.27
CA LEU A 189 2.52 14.81 8.15
C LEU A 189 2.09 15.00 6.69
N MET A 190 2.90 15.71 5.88
CA MET A 190 2.60 15.87 4.45
C MET A 190 2.72 14.56 3.69
N MET A 191 3.73 13.73 3.99
CA MET A 191 3.83 12.37 3.45
C MET A 191 2.55 11.57 3.77
N TYR A 192 2.12 11.57 5.04
CA TYR A 192 0.90 10.89 5.46
C TYR A 192 -0.35 11.39 4.72
N ILE A 193 -0.54 12.71 4.61
CA ILE A 193 -1.69 13.32 3.92
C ILE A 193 -1.72 12.93 2.44
N ILE A 194 -0.57 12.99 1.75
CA ILE A 194 -0.50 12.66 0.34
C ILE A 194 -0.75 11.19 0.08
N MET A 195 -0.13 10.29 0.87
CA MET A 195 -0.41 8.86 0.75
C MET A 195 -1.89 8.58 1.03
N THR A 196 -2.48 9.20 2.05
CA THR A 196 -3.91 9.05 2.38
C THR A 196 -4.78 9.45 1.21
N GLY A 197 -4.55 10.62 0.61
CA GLY A 197 -5.34 11.09 -0.54
C GLY A 197 -5.16 10.20 -1.77
N PHE A 198 -3.93 9.80 -2.08
CA PHE A 198 -3.63 8.95 -3.23
C PHE A 198 -4.25 7.55 -3.09
N ILE A 199 -4.11 6.92 -1.92
CA ILE A 199 -4.62 5.57 -1.67
C ILE A 199 -6.14 5.59 -1.49
N ALA A 200 -6.72 6.64 -0.88
CA ALA A 200 -8.17 6.79 -0.83
C ALA A 200 -8.75 6.85 -2.26
N TRP A 201 -8.12 7.59 -3.17
CA TRP A 201 -8.53 7.64 -4.57
C TRP A 201 -8.38 6.28 -5.28
N TRP A 202 -7.27 5.58 -5.05
CA TRP A 202 -7.04 4.23 -5.56
C TRP A 202 -8.15 3.27 -5.08
N THR A 203 -8.33 3.16 -3.77
CA THR A 203 -9.32 2.28 -3.13
C THR A 203 -10.73 2.61 -3.59
N PHE A 204 -11.06 3.90 -3.71
CA PHE A 204 -12.34 4.35 -4.24
C PHE A 204 -12.55 3.93 -5.70
N THR A 205 -11.51 4.05 -6.54
CA THR A 205 -11.58 3.62 -7.94
C THR A 205 -11.77 2.11 -8.04
N GLU A 206 -11.02 1.31 -7.29
CA GLU A 206 -11.20 -0.15 -7.27
C GLU A 206 -12.57 -0.58 -6.76
N TRP A 207 -13.10 0.13 -5.76
CA TRP A 207 -14.45 -0.10 -5.28
C TRP A 207 -15.49 0.23 -6.37
N LEU A 208 -15.33 1.39 -7.03
CA LEU A 208 -16.18 1.80 -8.12
C LEU A 208 -16.13 0.88 -9.33
N THR A 209 -15.02 0.18 -9.60
CA THR A 209 -14.89 -0.73 -10.75
C THR A 209 -15.23 -2.18 -10.42
N GLY A 210 -15.67 -2.46 -9.19
CA GLY A 210 -15.99 -3.81 -8.71
C GLY A 210 -14.76 -4.68 -8.43
N GLN A 211 -13.57 -4.09 -8.34
CA GLN A 211 -12.31 -4.79 -8.08
C GLN A 211 -11.97 -4.90 -6.60
N ARG A 212 -12.59 -4.10 -5.72
CA ARG A 212 -12.41 -4.19 -4.27
C ARG A 212 -13.74 -4.06 -3.53
N TRP A 213 -14.00 -4.98 -2.62
CA TRP A 213 -15.16 -4.90 -1.71
C TRP A 213 -14.86 -5.63 -0.40
N ILE A 214 -15.79 -5.50 0.55
CA ILE A 214 -15.67 -6.12 1.87
C ILE A 214 -16.72 -7.21 2.03
N GLU A 215 -16.29 -8.35 2.54
CA GLU A 215 -17.16 -9.46 2.94
C GLU A 215 -17.10 -9.66 4.45
N VAL A 216 -18.19 -10.18 5.01
CA VAL A 216 -18.25 -10.70 6.37
C VAL A 216 -18.61 -12.17 6.33
N GLY A 217 -18.02 -12.95 7.22
CA GLY A 217 -18.29 -14.39 7.32
C GLY A 217 -17.61 -15.01 8.53
N THR A 218 -17.71 -16.33 8.65
CA THR A 218 -17.13 -17.09 9.77
C THR A 218 -15.95 -17.91 9.27
N ILE A 219 -14.83 -17.86 10.00
CA ILE A 219 -13.71 -18.78 9.83
C ILE A 219 -14.02 -20.04 10.62
N ASN A 220 -14.12 -21.16 9.93
CA ASN A 220 -14.38 -22.47 10.53
C ASN A 220 -13.06 -23.04 11.10
N ALA A 221 -13.15 -24.03 12.00
CA ALA A 221 -11.98 -24.64 12.64
C ALA A 221 -11.02 -25.34 11.67
N ASP A 222 -11.52 -25.74 10.49
CA ASP A 222 -10.75 -26.33 9.39
C ASP A 222 -10.11 -25.29 8.46
N GLY A 223 -10.27 -23.99 8.76
CA GLY A 223 -9.79 -22.87 7.94
C GLY A 223 -10.69 -22.50 6.77
N SER A 224 -11.79 -23.22 6.54
CA SER A 224 -12.77 -22.87 5.52
C SER A 224 -13.64 -21.67 5.96
N TYR A 225 -14.33 -21.05 5.00
CA TYR A 225 -15.22 -19.93 5.26
C TYR A 225 -16.69 -20.34 5.13
N SER A 226 -17.53 -19.86 6.03
CA SER A 226 -19.00 -20.03 5.97
C SER A 226 -19.71 -18.68 6.12
N ASN A 227 -20.97 -18.61 5.66
CA ASN A 227 -21.82 -17.41 5.75
C ASN A 227 -21.23 -16.14 5.10
N LEU A 228 -20.37 -16.32 4.10
CA LEU A 228 -19.77 -15.21 3.35
C LEU A 228 -20.85 -14.41 2.63
N ARG A 229 -20.84 -13.12 2.88
CA ARG A 229 -21.75 -12.15 2.25
C ARG A 229 -21.12 -10.77 2.22
N ARG A 230 -21.65 -9.90 1.38
CA ARG A 230 -21.21 -8.50 1.34
C ARG A 230 -21.46 -7.82 2.69
N ALA A 231 -20.49 -7.03 3.13
CA ALA A 231 -20.59 -6.29 4.37
C ALA A 231 -21.68 -5.21 4.30
N PRO A 232 -22.39 -4.93 5.41
CA PRO A 232 -23.24 -3.74 5.51
C PRO A 232 -22.44 -2.45 5.25
N PRO A 233 -23.05 -1.36 4.75
CA PRO A 233 -22.33 -0.14 4.34
C PRO A 233 -21.39 0.43 5.41
N LEU A 234 -21.80 0.43 6.68
CA LEU A 234 -20.96 0.93 7.78
C LEU A 234 -19.67 0.11 7.95
N ILE A 235 -19.76 -1.21 7.83
CA ILE A 235 -18.60 -2.10 7.93
C ILE A 235 -17.75 -2.00 6.66
N GLU A 236 -18.38 -1.95 5.48
CA GLU A 236 -17.69 -1.81 4.19
C GLU A 236 -16.84 -0.54 4.15
N PHE A 237 -17.44 0.63 4.39
CA PHE A 237 -16.71 1.89 4.34
C PHE A 237 -15.76 2.07 5.53
N GLY A 238 -16.10 1.56 6.73
CA GLY A 238 -15.21 1.59 7.88
C GLY A 238 -13.94 0.77 7.66
N ALA A 239 -14.06 -0.42 7.08
CA ALA A 239 -12.94 -1.28 6.73
C ALA A 239 -12.08 -0.68 5.60
N LEU A 240 -12.69 -0.13 4.55
CA LEU A 240 -11.94 0.57 3.50
C LEU A 240 -11.22 1.81 4.02
N ALA A 241 -11.83 2.56 4.95
CA ALA A 241 -11.18 3.71 5.61
C ALA A 241 -9.99 3.27 6.47
N TYR A 242 -10.14 2.20 7.25
CA TYR A 242 -9.05 1.62 8.03
C TYR A 242 -7.87 1.21 7.14
N ASP A 243 -8.14 0.58 5.99
CA ASP A 243 -7.12 0.18 5.02
C ASP A 243 -6.26 1.38 4.56
N PHE A 244 -6.88 2.43 4.01
CA PHE A 244 -6.07 3.53 3.47
C PHE A 244 -5.51 4.48 4.54
N LEU A 245 -6.19 4.68 5.68
CA LEU A 245 -5.70 5.56 6.76
C LEU A 245 -4.60 4.88 7.57
N ILE A 246 -4.82 3.61 7.96
CA ILE A 246 -3.97 2.92 8.92
C ILE A 246 -3.04 1.94 8.21
N GLU A 247 -3.59 0.93 7.52
CA GLU A 247 -2.78 -0.17 6.93
C GLU A 247 -1.86 0.27 5.79
N VAL A 248 -2.08 1.44 5.21
CA VAL A 248 -1.19 1.97 4.17
C VAL A 248 -0.55 3.27 4.65
N SER A 249 -1.33 4.32 4.90
CA SER A 249 -0.74 5.64 5.11
C SER A 249 0.00 5.78 6.43
N LEU A 250 -0.58 5.36 7.55
CA LEU A 250 0.06 5.52 8.86
C LEU A 250 1.27 4.59 9.02
N ILE A 251 1.12 3.31 8.68
CA ILE A 251 2.22 2.34 8.85
C ILE A 251 3.37 2.50 7.85
N TYR A 252 3.25 3.40 6.86
CA TYR A 252 4.35 3.75 5.95
C TYR A 252 5.15 4.98 6.40
N VAL A 253 4.62 5.81 7.31
CA VAL A 253 5.40 6.89 7.95
C VAL A 253 6.72 6.38 8.57
N PRO A 254 6.79 5.17 9.16
CA PRO A 254 8.03 4.57 9.63
C PRO A 254 9.13 4.43 8.57
N PHE A 255 8.77 4.35 7.28
CA PHE A 255 9.77 4.28 6.20
C PHE A 255 10.58 5.57 6.10
N LEU A 256 10.00 6.70 6.56
CA LEU A 256 10.71 7.96 6.74
C LEU A 256 11.32 8.09 8.15
N SER A 257 10.58 7.73 9.20
CA SER A 257 11.05 7.96 10.58
C SER A 257 12.26 7.13 10.97
N ILE A 258 12.33 5.87 10.53
CA ILE A 258 13.42 4.96 10.85
C ILE A 258 14.76 5.51 10.33
N PRO A 259 14.89 5.93 9.05
CA PRO A 259 16.08 6.64 8.58
C PRO A 259 16.47 7.88 9.40
N TYR A 260 15.50 8.67 9.87
CA TYR A 260 15.77 9.82 10.74
C TYR A 260 16.37 9.40 12.09
N TRP A 261 15.82 8.36 12.72
CA TRP A 261 16.36 7.83 13.98
C TRP A 261 17.77 7.25 13.84
N PHE A 262 18.04 6.57 12.73
CA PHE A 262 19.39 6.09 12.40
C PHE A 262 20.34 7.18 11.88
N LYS A 263 19.90 8.44 11.85
CA LYS A 263 20.69 9.60 11.35
C LYS A 263 21.18 9.43 9.90
N LEU A 264 20.46 8.64 9.12
CA LEU A 264 20.70 8.43 7.69
C LEU A 264 20.16 9.60 6.85
N ILE A 265 19.13 10.26 7.36
CA ILE A 265 18.60 11.54 6.88
C ILE A 265 19.07 12.64 7.83
N LYS A 266 19.65 13.70 7.27
CA LYS A 266 20.10 14.86 8.04
C LYS A 266 18.90 15.77 8.35
N LYS A 267 18.95 16.40 9.51
CA LYS A 267 18.03 17.48 9.89
C LYS A 267 18.32 18.72 9.06
#